data_AF-A0A6G8IKQ2-F1
#
_entry.id   AF-A0A6G8IKQ2-F1
#
_cell.length_a   1.000
_cell.length_b   1.000
_cell.length_c   1.000
_cell.angle_alpha   90.00
_cell.angle_beta   90.00
_cell.angle_gamma   90.00
#
_symmetry.space_group_name_H-M   'P 1'
#
loop_
_entity.id
_entity.type
_entity.pdbx_description
1 polymer ?
#
loop_
_entity_poly.entity_id
_entity_poly.type
_entity_poly.pdbx_seq_one_letter_code
_entity_poly.pdbx_strand_id
1 'polypeptide(L)'
;MKPPAAPAGFARRFLPVWALGLVGVLGLLVQTPPATLFEQAPPLRELPQAALRALLLVNPLLLVTVAALVGAAVTPRLRLHSRLAGDVGARVAPGLALVVGLCLAAALAMTDAALANALGDEWRKVLAEAKATPPLHALAIGILYGGLAEEVMMRWGLMALVAWLLLAIQGRRSAAAAQPSAATMWAAMALAALVFAAGHLPALAQSVTLTGPLVVRTVFLNAMAGMAYGWLFWRKGLECAMLAHAFTHVGLAAARMLWT
;
A
#
# COMPACT_ATOMS: atom_id res chain seq x y z
N MET A 1 7.87 33.99 -14.43
CA MET A 1 7.42 32.82 -13.64
C MET A 1 8.08 32.87 -12.27
N LYS A 2 7.34 32.69 -11.18
CA LYS A 2 7.92 32.65 -9.83
C LYS A 2 8.79 31.39 -9.69
N PRO A 3 10.03 31.47 -9.17
CA PRO A 3 10.85 30.28 -8.97
C PRO A 3 10.11 29.28 -8.07
N PRO A 4 10.28 27.96 -8.30
CA PRO A 4 9.67 26.96 -7.43
C PRO A 4 10.13 27.18 -5.99
N ALA A 5 9.20 27.07 -5.04
CA ALA A 5 9.52 27.21 -3.62
C ALA A 5 10.58 26.18 -3.22
N ALA A 6 11.49 26.57 -2.33
CA ALA A 6 12.48 25.66 -1.77
C ALA A 6 11.77 24.47 -1.08
N PRO A 7 12.28 23.23 -1.23
CA PRO A 7 11.67 22.08 -0.56
C PRO A 7 11.74 22.25 0.95
N ALA A 8 10.67 21.85 1.65
CA ALA A 8 10.61 21.85 3.11
C ALA A 8 11.78 21.04 3.72
N GLY A 9 12.21 21.37 4.94
CA GLY A 9 13.31 20.65 5.63
C GLY A 9 13.06 19.15 5.81
N PHE A 10 14.12 18.36 5.96
CA PHE A 10 14.02 16.89 6.04
C PHE A 10 13.04 16.41 7.12
N ALA A 11 13.12 16.96 8.34
CA ALA A 11 12.21 16.62 9.44
C ALA A 11 10.74 16.87 9.08
N ARG A 12 10.44 17.96 8.35
CA ARG A 12 9.08 18.28 7.89
C ARG A 12 8.58 17.30 6.82
N ARG A 13 9.48 16.74 6.01
CA ARG A 13 9.15 15.72 5.00
C ARG A 13 8.99 14.33 5.61
N PHE A 14 9.72 14.05 6.69
CA PHE A 14 9.74 12.76 7.36
C PHE A 14 8.63 12.60 8.40
N LEU A 15 8.59 13.47 9.43
CA LEU A 15 7.78 13.24 10.64
C LEU A 15 6.28 13.08 10.36
N PRO A 16 5.62 13.93 9.55
CA PRO A 16 4.18 13.78 9.32
C PRO A 16 3.83 12.52 8.52
N VAL A 17 4.66 12.16 7.53
CA VAL A 17 4.47 10.95 6.72
C VAL A 17 4.70 9.70 7.56
N TRP A 18 5.76 9.70 8.38
CA TRP A 18 6.05 8.62 9.31
C TRP A 18 4.94 8.45 10.36
N ALA A 19 4.49 9.54 10.98
CA ALA A 19 3.42 9.51 11.98
C ALA A 19 2.12 8.93 11.40
N LEU A 20 1.77 9.31 10.16
CA LEU A 20 0.60 8.75 9.49
C LEU A 20 0.77 7.26 9.16
N GLY A 21 1.96 6.86 8.72
CA GLY A 21 2.30 5.45 8.52
C GLY A 21 2.23 4.65 9.83
N LEU A 22 2.72 5.21 10.95
CA LEU A 22 2.59 4.61 12.28
C LEU A 22 1.13 4.42 12.67
N VAL A 23 0.27 5.41 12.47
CA VAL A 23 -1.18 5.27 12.68
C VAL A 23 -1.75 4.11 11.84
N GLY A 24 -1.30 3.97 10.58
CA GLY A 24 -1.69 2.84 9.75
C GLY A 24 -1.24 1.49 10.30
N VAL A 25 0.00 1.39 10.79
CA VAL A 25 0.54 0.18 11.44
C VAL A 25 -0.22 -0.16 12.71
N LEU A 26 -0.55 0.84 13.54
CA LEU A 26 -1.37 0.65 14.74
C LEU A 26 -2.76 0.09 14.42
N GLY A 27 -3.26 0.32 13.20
CA GLY A 27 -4.49 -0.31 12.71
C GLY A 27 -4.45 -1.85 12.74
N LEU A 28 -3.27 -2.47 12.68
CA LEU A 28 -3.13 -3.93 12.79
C LEU A 28 -3.38 -4.46 14.22
N LEU A 29 -3.49 -3.62 15.24
CA LEU A 29 -3.83 -4.06 16.60
C LEU A 29 -5.21 -4.69 16.70
N VAL A 30 -6.10 -4.40 15.74
CA VAL A 30 -7.43 -5.01 15.65
C VAL A 30 -7.41 -6.37 14.93
N GLN A 31 -6.28 -6.74 14.34
CA GLN A 31 -6.10 -8.03 13.66
C GLN A 31 -5.81 -9.13 14.68
N THR A 32 -6.46 -10.27 14.51
CA THR A 32 -6.15 -11.48 15.26
C THR A 32 -4.89 -12.14 14.68
N PRO A 33 -3.91 -12.55 15.51
CA PRO A 33 -2.76 -13.30 15.03
C PRO A 33 -3.21 -14.58 14.29
N PRO A 34 -2.62 -14.92 13.13
CA PRO A 34 -3.00 -16.11 12.39
C PRO A 34 -2.62 -17.38 13.16
N ALA A 35 -3.45 -18.42 13.09
CA ALA A 35 -3.22 -19.67 13.84
C ALA A 35 -1.91 -20.37 13.44
N THR A 36 -1.56 -20.29 12.16
CA THR A 36 -0.33 -20.81 11.56
C THR A 36 0.94 -20.24 12.17
N LEU A 37 0.91 -19.00 12.69
CA LEU A 37 2.04 -18.41 13.42
C LEU A 37 2.42 -19.25 14.65
N PHE A 38 1.41 -19.75 15.37
CA PHE A 38 1.65 -20.57 16.56
C PHE A 38 2.05 -22.01 16.24
N GLU A 39 1.73 -22.50 15.04
CA GLU A 39 2.23 -23.78 14.55
C GLU A 39 3.71 -23.69 14.20
N GLN A 40 4.12 -22.61 13.54
CA GLN A 40 5.51 -22.35 13.14
C GLN A 40 6.41 -22.00 14.34
N ALA A 41 5.86 -21.32 15.34
CA ALA A 41 6.60 -20.94 16.55
C ALA A 41 5.77 -21.23 17.81
N PRO A 42 5.71 -22.50 18.28
CA PRO A 42 4.95 -22.89 19.46
C PRO A 42 5.20 -22.08 20.74
N PRO A 43 6.43 -21.63 21.06
CA PRO A 43 6.69 -20.80 22.24
C PRO A 43 5.93 -19.47 22.27
N LEU A 44 5.46 -18.98 21.11
CA LEU A 44 4.66 -17.75 21.05
C LEU A 44 3.33 -17.86 21.82
N ARG A 45 2.82 -19.09 22.04
CA ARG A 45 1.59 -19.30 22.83
C ARG A 45 1.72 -18.89 24.30
N GLU A 46 2.94 -18.84 24.82
CA GLU A 46 3.22 -18.51 26.22
C GLU A 46 3.30 -17.00 26.48
N LEU A 47 3.39 -16.20 25.42
CA LEU A 47 3.50 -14.75 25.54
C LEU A 47 2.16 -14.10 25.90
N PRO A 48 2.17 -13.02 26.71
CA PRO A 48 0.99 -12.19 26.92
C PRO A 48 0.44 -11.67 25.58
N GLN A 49 -0.88 -11.57 25.43
CA GLN A 49 -1.51 -11.10 24.19
C GLN A 49 -1.00 -9.72 23.74
N ALA A 50 -0.68 -8.84 24.70
CA ALA A 50 -0.10 -7.53 24.40
C ALA A 50 1.29 -7.65 23.73
N ALA A 51 2.13 -8.57 24.20
CA ALA A 51 3.45 -8.81 23.62
C ALA A 51 3.36 -9.41 22.22
N LEU A 52 2.44 -10.36 21.99
CA LEU A 52 2.15 -10.93 20.68
C LEU A 52 1.71 -9.86 19.68
N ARG A 53 0.75 -9.01 20.06
CA ARG A 53 0.27 -7.92 19.21
C ARG A 53 1.37 -6.90 18.93
N ALA A 54 2.19 -6.55 19.92
CA ALA A 54 3.32 -5.66 19.72
C ALA A 54 4.34 -6.25 18.72
N LEU A 55 4.61 -7.55 18.80
CA LEU A 55 5.52 -8.24 17.88
C LEU A 55 5.05 -8.18 16.42
N LEU A 56 3.74 -8.32 16.18
CA LEU A 56 3.15 -8.17 14.84
C LEU A 56 3.36 -6.79 14.23
N LEU A 57 3.53 -5.75 15.05
CA LEU A 57 3.76 -4.39 14.58
C LEU A 57 5.22 -4.12 14.19
N VAL A 58 6.17 -4.92 14.68
CA VAL A 58 7.61 -4.61 14.55
C VAL A 58 8.03 -4.54 13.09
N ASN A 59 7.74 -5.58 12.30
CA ASN A 59 8.13 -5.62 10.89
C ASN A 59 7.49 -4.48 10.06
N PRO A 60 6.16 -4.27 10.08
CA PRO A 60 5.56 -3.16 9.33
C PRO A 60 6.01 -1.79 9.83
N LEU A 61 6.27 -1.61 11.14
CA LEU A 61 6.81 -0.35 11.66
C LEU A 61 8.22 -0.07 11.13
N LEU A 62 9.09 -1.07 11.08
CA LEU A 62 10.42 -0.94 10.48
C LEU A 62 10.32 -0.55 9.01
N LEU A 63 9.46 -1.22 8.24
CA LEU A 63 9.24 -0.93 6.82
C LEU A 63 8.71 0.49 6.60
N VAL A 64 7.69 0.93 7.36
CA VAL A 64 7.19 2.32 7.31
C VAL A 64 8.30 3.31 7.65
N THR A 65 9.09 3.02 8.68
CA THR A 65 10.17 3.92 9.13
C THR A 65 11.23 4.10 8.05
N VAL A 66 11.72 3.01 7.49
CA VAL A 66 12.69 3.04 6.39
C VAL A 66 12.10 3.72 5.16
N ALA A 67 10.87 3.39 4.77
CA ALA A 67 10.21 3.99 3.62
C ALA A 67 9.99 5.51 3.79
N ALA A 68 9.57 5.95 4.98
CA ALA A 68 9.41 7.37 5.29
C ALA A 68 10.75 8.12 5.21
N LEU A 69 11.83 7.55 5.73
CA LEU A 69 13.19 8.11 5.64
C LEU A 69 13.65 8.23 4.19
N VAL A 70 13.52 7.14 3.43
CA VAL A 70 13.91 7.08 2.02
C VAL A 70 13.12 8.10 1.20
N GLY A 71 11.80 8.13 1.33
CA GLY A 71 10.97 9.08 0.60
C GLY A 71 11.27 10.53 0.99
N ALA A 72 11.51 10.83 2.27
CA ALA A 72 11.90 12.17 2.71
C ALA A 72 13.26 12.61 2.13
N ALA A 73 14.14 11.66 1.82
CA ALA A 73 15.41 11.93 1.15
C ALA A 73 15.21 12.14 -0.37
N VAL A 74 14.53 11.24 -1.08
CA VAL A 74 14.59 11.20 -2.55
C VAL A 74 13.46 11.93 -3.26
N THR A 75 12.26 12.05 -2.66
CA THR A 75 11.08 12.64 -3.34
C THR A 75 11.26 14.09 -3.81
N PRO A 76 11.99 15.00 -3.13
CA PRO A 76 12.20 16.35 -3.64
C PRO A 76 12.99 16.36 -4.95
N ARG A 77 13.90 15.40 -5.14
CA ARG A 77 14.72 15.25 -6.35
C ARG A 77 13.90 14.75 -7.55
N LEU A 78 12.77 14.09 -7.26
CA LEU A 78 11.89 13.47 -8.26
C LEU A 78 10.68 14.32 -8.60
N ARG A 79 10.48 15.45 -7.90
CA ARG A 79 9.24 16.26 -7.95
C ARG A 79 8.00 15.41 -7.67
N LEU A 80 8.14 14.48 -6.72
CA LEU A 80 7.02 13.76 -6.15
C LEU A 80 6.51 14.54 -4.95
N HIS A 81 5.20 14.77 -4.91
CA HIS A 81 4.60 15.79 -4.07
C HIS A 81 3.78 15.17 -2.92
N SER A 82 3.79 15.81 -1.76
CA SER A 82 2.92 15.50 -0.62
C SER A 82 2.68 16.76 0.22
N ARG A 83 1.42 17.07 0.50
CA ARG A 83 1.06 18.15 1.43
C ARG A 83 1.51 17.86 2.85
N LEU A 84 1.44 16.60 3.28
CA LEU A 84 1.94 16.14 4.57
C LEU A 84 3.43 16.46 4.73
N ALA A 85 4.21 16.27 3.65
CA ALA A 85 5.63 16.59 3.61
C ALA A 85 5.94 18.10 3.48
N GLY A 86 4.93 18.98 3.55
CA GLY A 86 5.10 20.43 3.45
C GLY A 86 5.18 20.98 2.03
N ASP A 87 4.76 20.21 1.02
CA ASP A 87 4.73 20.67 -0.36
C ASP A 87 3.41 21.36 -0.72
N VAL A 88 3.48 22.69 -0.91
CA VAL A 88 2.34 23.52 -1.31
C VAL A 88 1.90 23.29 -2.77
N GLY A 89 2.73 22.65 -3.60
CA GLY A 89 2.44 22.31 -4.99
C GLY A 89 1.63 21.01 -5.17
N ALA A 90 1.45 20.23 -4.10
CA ALA A 90 0.69 18.98 -4.15
C ALA A 90 -0.80 19.22 -4.48
N ARG A 91 -1.24 18.64 -5.61
CA ARG A 91 -2.60 18.75 -6.14
C ARG A 91 -3.45 17.58 -5.67
N VAL A 92 -3.94 17.65 -4.43
CA VAL A 92 -4.88 16.65 -3.90
C VAL A 92 -6.22 16.79 -4.63
N ALA A 93 -6.71 15.69 -5.22
CA ALA A 93 -7.94 15.63 -5.99
C ALA A 93 -8.88 14.56 -5.39
N PRO A 94 -9.56 14.85 -4.27
CA PRO A 94 -10.31 13.83 -3.52
C PRO A 94 -11.43 13.20 -4.34
N GLY A 95 -12.12 13.97 -5.20
CA GLY A 95 -13.15 13.42 -6.09
C GLY A 95 -12.60 12.41 -7.11
N LEU A 96 -11.40 12.66 -7.66
CA LEU A 96 -10.73 11.70 -8.53
C LEU A 96 -10.31 10.45 -7.74
N ALA A 97 -9.77 10.63 -6.55
CA ALA A 97 -9.39 9.52 -5.67
C ALA A 97 -10.59 8.63 -5.34
N LEU A 98 -11.75 9.23 -5.04
CA LEU A 98 -13.01 8.53 -4.81
C LEU A 98 -13.42 7.71 -6.03
N VAL A 99 -13.51 8.34 -7.21
CA VAL A 99 -13.91 7.65 -8.44
C VAL A 99 -12.97 6.50 -8.77
N VAL A 100 -11.65 6.73 -8.75
CA VAL A 100 -10.66 5.67 -9.00
C VAL A 100 -10.79 4.56 -7.98
N GLY A 101 -10.93 4.89 -6.70
CA GLY A 101 -11.06 3.92 -5.61
C GLY A 101 -12.29 3.02 -5.78
N LEU A 102 -13.46 3.61 -6.07
CA LEU A 102 -14.71 2.87 -6.27
C LEU A 102 -14.71 2.06 -7.57
N CYS A 103 -14.21 2.61 -8.67
CA CYS A 103 -14.06 1.86 -9.92
C CYS A 103 -13.11 0.67 -9.75
N LEU A 104 -12.02 0.85 -9.02
CA LEU A 104 -11.09 -0.24 -8.73
C LEU A 104 -11.74 -1.29 -7.82
N ALA A 105 -12.51 -0.89 -6.80
CA ALA A 105 -13.26 -1.84 -5.98
C ALA A 105 -14.22 -2.70 -6.82
N ALA A 106 -14.97 -2.09 -7.73
CA ALA A 106 -15.84 -2.81 -8.65
C ALA A 106 -15.05 -3.75 -9.58
N ALA A 107 -13.96 -3.28 -10.17
CA ALA A 107 -13.11 -4.09 -11.04
C ALA A 107 -12.51 -5.30 -10.30
N LEU A 108 -12.01 -5.10 -9.08
CA LEU A 108 -11.48 -6.18 -8.22
C LEU A 108 -12.57 -7.21 -7.89
N ALA A 109 -13.74 -6.75 -7.43
CA ALA A 109 -14.86 -7.63 -7.08
C ALA A 109 -15.38 -8.42 -8.28
N MET A 110 -15.54 -7.77 -9.44
CA MET A 110 -15.95 -8.42 -10.68
C MET A 110 -14.93 -9.45 -11.16
N THR A 111 -13.63 -9.13 -11.07
CA THR A 111 -12.58 -10.07 -11.48
C THR A 111 -12.54 -11.28 -10.56
N ASP A 112 -12.68 -11.08 -9.24
CA ASP A 112 -12.78 -12.19 -8.29
C ASP A 112 -14.00 -13.08 -8.56
N ALA A 113 -15.16 -12.48 -8.83
CA ALA A 113 -16.37 -13.22 -9.18
C ALA A 113 -16.19 -14.04 -10.46
N ALA A 114 -15.55 -13.47 -11.50
CA ALA A 114 -15.27 -14.15 -12.76
C ALA A 114 -14.28 -15.32 -12.60
N LEU A 115 -13.28 -15.17 -11.72
CA LEU A 115 -12.26 -16.20 -11.48
C LEU A 115 -12.70 -17.25 -10.45
N ALA A 116 -13.76 -17.02 -9.67
CA ALA A 116 -14.09 -17.82 -8.49
C ALA A 116 -14.13 -19.34 -8.74
N ASN A 117 -14.71 -19.77 -9.87
CA ASN A 117 -14.81 -21.19 -10.22
C ASN A 117 -13.45 -21.82 -10.56
N ALA A 118 -12.52 -21.04 -11.10
CA ALA A 118 -11.19 -21.51 -11.52
C ALA A 118 -10.17 -21.55 -10.36
N LEU A 119 -10.45 -20.90 -9.23
CA LEU A 119 -9.51 -20.78 -8.11
C LEU A 119 -9.57 -21.95 -7.10
N GLY A 120 -10.58 -22.82 -7.21
CA GLY A 120 -10.68 -24.06 -6.45
C GLY A 120 -10.95 -23.91 -4.95
N ASP A 121 -10.62 -24.95 -4.20
CA ASP A 121 -11.02 -25.14 -2.79
C ASP A 121 -10.34 -24.16 -1.83
N GLU A 122 -9.05 -23.87 -2.04
CA GLU A 122 -8.31 -22.91 -1.23
C GLU A 122 -8.93 -21.51 -1.30
N TRP A 123 -9.44 -21.10 -2.46
CA TRP A 123 -10.16 -19.83 -2.59
C TRP A 123 -11.46 -19.81 -1.79
N ARG A 124 -12.19 -20.92 -1.73
CA ARG A 124 -13.41 -21.01 -0.91
C ARG A 124 -13.09 -20.85 0.58
N LYS A 125 -11.93 -21.33 1.04
CA LYS A 125 -11.46 -21.10 2.42
C LYS A 125 -11.16 -19.62 2.67
N VAL A 126 -10.46 -18.96 1.74
CA VAL A 126 -10.21 -17.50 1.83
C VAL A 126 -11.53 -16.72 1.90
N LEU A 127 -12.51 -17.06 1.06
CA LEU A 127 -13.83 -16.43 1.07
C LEU A 127 -14.58 -16.68 2.39
N ALA A 128 -14.48 -17.88 2.97
CA ALA A 128 -15.10 -18.19 4.24
C ALA A 128 -14.49 -17.37 5.40
N GLU A 129 -13.15 -17.28 5.46
CA GLU A 129 -12.44 -16.45 6.44
C GLU A 129 -12.78 -14.96 6.28
N ALA A 130 -12.82 -14.49 5.03
CA ALA A 130 -13.21 -13.12 4.71
C ALA A 130 -14.65 -12.78 5.11
N LYS A 131 -15.58 -13.74 5.02
CA LYS A 131 -16.98 -13.59 5.48
C LYS A 131 -17.10 -13.65 7.01
N ALA A 132 -16.25 -14.43 7.68
CA ALA A 132 -16.23 -14.51 9.14
C ALA A 132 -15.67 -13.23 9.79
N THR A 133 -14.86 -12.47 9.06
CA THR A 133 -14.31 -11.20 9.54
C THR A 133 -15.40 -10.11 9.55
N PRO A 134 -15.65 -9.42 10.68
CA PRO A 134 -16.62 -8.34 10.73
C PRO A 134 -16.33 -7.26 9.68
N PRO A 135 -17.32 -6.79 8.89
CA PRO A 135 -17.09 -5.83 7.81
C PRO A 135 -16.41 -4.54 8.27
N LEU A 136 -16.78 -4.03 9.46
CA LEU A 136 -16.17 -2.84 10.03
C LEU A 136 -14.70 -3.05 10.43
N HIS A 137 -14.32 -4.25 10.89
CA HIS A 137 -12.92 -4.58 11.19
C HIS A 137 -12.09 -4.64 9.90
N ALA A 138 -12.60 -5.33 8.88
CA ALA A 138 -11.93 -5.40 7.57
C ALA A 138 -11.77 -4.00 6.96
N LEU A 139 -12.81 -3.16 7.05
CA LEU A 139 -12.77 -1.78 6.58
C LEU A 139 -11.76 -0.94 7.36
N ALA A 140 -11.72 -1.05 8.70
CA ALA A 140 -10.78 -0.31 9.53
C ALA A 140 -9.32 -0.66 9.17
N ILE A 141 -9.00 -1.95 9.02
CA ILE A 141 -7.67 -2.40 8.60
C ILE A 141 -7.36 -1.89 7.19
N GLY A 142 -8.30 -2.03 6.25
CA GLY A 142 -8.12 -1.57 4.87
C GLY A 142 -7.85 -0.06 4.77
N ILE A 143 -8.57 0.76 5.53
CA ILE A 143 -8.36 2.22 5.55
C ILE A 143 -7.06 2.58 6.26
N LEU A 144 -6.81 2.02 7.45
CA LEU A 144 -5.65 2.41 8.26
C LEU A 144 -4.36 1.82 7.69
N TYR A 145 -4.27 0.50 7.60
CA TYR A 145 -3.05 -0.15 7.15
C TYR A 145 -2.87 0.00 5.63
N GLY A 146 -3.88 -0.37 4.83
CA GLY A 146 -3.82 -0.24 3.37
C GLY A 146 -3.75 1.22 2.93
N GLY A 147 -4.73 2.02 3.32
CA GLY A 147 -4.84 3.42 2.92
C GLY A 147 -3.73 4.33 3.42
N LEU A 148 -3.04 4.01 4.53
CA LEU A 148 -1.96 4.85 5.07
C LEU A 148 -0.60 4.17 5.01
N ALA A 149 -0.40 3.06 5.73
CA ALA A 149 0.93 2.46 5.90
C ALA A 149 1.48 1.91 4.58
N GLU A 150 0.67 1.17 3.81
CA GLU A 150 1.12 0.60 2.54
C GLU A 150 1.45 1.68 1.50
N GLU A 151 0.74 2.81 1.49
CA GLU A 151 1.07 3.93 0.61
C GLU A 151 2.38 4.62 1.01
N VAL A 152 2.69 4.73 2.31
CA VAL A 152 4.00 5.19 2.76
C VAL A 152 5.10 4.22 2.31
N MET A 153 4.90 2.91 2.50
CA MET A 153 5.87 1.89 2.10
C MET A 153 6.13 1.90 0.59
N MET A 154 5.05 1.83 -0.19
CA MET A 154 5.13 1.49 -1.61
C MET A 154 5.29 2.72 -2.50
N ARG A 155 4.61 3.83 -2.19
CA ARG A 155 4.61 5.03 -3.05
C ARG A 155 5.71 5.96 -2.60
N TRP A 156 5.62 6.39 -1.34
CA TRP A 156 6.60 7.33 -0.78
C TRP A 156 8.00 6.73 -0.66
N GLY A 157 8.11 5.48 -0.20
CA GLY A 157 9.39 4.76 -0.08
C GLY A 157 9.83 4.11 -1.38
N LEU A 158 9.24 2.97 -1.73
CA LEU A 158 9.74 2.06 -2.75
C LEU A 158 9.70 2.65 -4.17
N MET A 159 8.55 3.13 -4.64
CA MET A 159 8.42 3.70 -5.99
C MET A 159 9.35 4.91 -6.17
N ALA A 160 9.45 5.77 -5.15
CA ALA A 160 10.38 6.90 -5.17
C ALA A 160 11.84 6.42 -5.20
N LEU A 161 12.21 5.40 -4.41
CA LEU A 161 13.54 4.81 -4.43
C LEU A 161 13.89 4.24 -5.81
N VAL A 162 12.99 3.44 -6.40
CA VAL A 162 13.20 2.84 -7.73
C VAL A 162 13.35 3.93 -8.79
N ALA A 163 12.50 4.95 -8.79
CA ALA A 163 12.63 6.07 -9.71
C ALA A 163 13.99 6.78 -9.57
N TRP A 164 14.45 7.00 -8.33
CA TRP A 164 15.75 7.59 -8.05
C TRP A 164 16.93 6.71 -8.50
N LEU A 165 16.85 5.39 -8.30
CA LEU A 165 17.86 4.43 -8.76
C LEU A 165 17.89 4.34 -10.30
N LEU A 166 16.74 4.36 -10.96
CA LEU A 166 16.68 4.36 -12.43
C LEU A 166 17.32 5.63 -13.01
N LEU A 167 17.09 6.79 -12.41
CA LEU A 167 17.80 8.02 -12.79
C LEU A 167 19.30 7.91 -12.54
N ALA A 168 19.69 7.18 -11.50
CA ALA A 168 21.09 7.00 -11.18
C ALA A 168 21.86 6.18 -12.20
N ILE A 169 21.26 5.06 -12.61
CA ILE A 169 21.82 4.18 -13.64
C ILE A 169 21.95 4.93 -14.96
N GLN A 170 21.05 5.88 -15.24
CA GLN A 170 21.12 6.77 -16.41
C GLN A 170 22.21 7.87 -16.29
N GLY A 171 22.97 7.94 -15.19
CA GLY A 171 23.95 9.00 -14.94
C GLY A 171 23.33 10.36 -14.62
N ARG A 172 22.03 10.41 -14.29
CA ARG A 172 21.24 11.65 -14.13
C ARG A 172 20.97 12.03 -12.67
N ARG A 173 21.70 11.46 -11.69
CA ARG A 173 21.55 11.80 -10.25
C ARG A 173 21.80 13.28 -9.98
N SER A 174 22.81 13.85 -10.64
CA SER A 174 23.34 15.19 -10.36
C SER A 174 22.66 16.31 -11.16
N ALA A 175 21.80 15.95 -12.13
CA ALA A 175 20.99 16.91 -12.84
C ALA A 175 19.90 17.42 -11.88
N ALA A 176 20.24 18.42 -11.08
CA ALA A 176 19.46 19.01 -9.99
C ALA A 176 18.06 19.55 -10.37
N ALA A 177 17.57 19.28 -11.58
CA ALA A 177 16.29 19.74 -12.10
C ALA A 177 15.65 18.82 -13.17
N ALA A 178 16.24 17.68 -13.52
CA ALA A 178 15.67 16.83 -14.56
C ALA A 178 14.51 16.01 -14.00
N GLN A 179 13.29 16.52 -14.17
CA GLN A 179 12.06 15.77 -13.90
C GLN A 179 12.18 14.36 -14.52
N PRO A 180 11.89 13.28 -13.77
CA PRO A 180 11.97 11.94 -14.31
C PRO A 180 11.15 11.82 -15.59
N SER A 181 11.67 11.11 -16.60
CA SER A 181 10.91 10.86 -17.82
C SER A 181 9.66 10.04 -17.49
N ALA A 182 8.60 10.18 -18.30
CA ALA A 182 7.41 9.36 -18.14
C ALA A 182 7.73 7.86 -18.13
N ALA A 183 8.64 7.41 -19.00
CA ALA A 183 9.11 6.02 -19.04
C ALA A 183 9.76 5.59 -17.71
N THR A 184 10.59 6.44 -17.10
CA THR A 184 11.19 6.15 -15.78
C THR A 184 10.12 5.99 -14.70
N MET A 185 9.11 6.85 -14.72
CA MET A 185 8.02 6.80 -13.73
C MET A 185 7.11 5.58 -13.93
N TRP A 186 6.78 5.23 -15.18
CA TRP A 186 6.04 4.00 -15.48
C TRP A 186 6.82 2.75 -15.06
N ALA A 187 8.13 2.69 -15.33
CA ALA A 187 8.97 1.57 -14.91
C ALA A 187 9.05 1.46 -13.37
N ALA A 188 9.29 2.57 -12.67
CA ALA A 188 9.34 2.59 -11.21
C ALA A 188 8.01 2.17 -10.58
N MET A 189 6.90 2.62 -11.16
CA MET A 189 5.56 2.26 -10.72
C MET A 189 5.26 0.78 -10.96
N ALA A 190 5.60 0.24 -12.15
CA ALA A 190 5.40 -1.16 -12.45
C ALA A 190 6.21 -2.06 -11.51
N LEU A 191 7.46 -1.72 -11.25
CA LEU A 191 8.31 -2.50 -10.34
C LEU A 191 7.80 -2.45 -8.90
N ALA A 192 7.41 -1.27 -8.42
CA ALA A 192 6.82 -1.12 -7.08
C ALA A 192 5.47 -1.85 -6.96
N ALA A 193 4.64 -1.83 -8.01
CA ALA A 193 3.37 -2.56 -8.05
C ALA A 193 3.57 -4.08 -7.98
N LEU A 194 4.59 -4.61 -8.66
CA LEU A 194 4.94 -6.04 -8.59
C LEU A 194 5.45 -6.44 -7.20
N VAL A 195 6.30 -5.62 -6.58
CA VAL A 195 6.77 -5.87 -5.20
C VAL A 195 5.63 -5.78 -4.20
N PHE A 196 4.74 -4.78 -4.34
CA PHE A 196 3.52 -4.68 -3.55
C PHE A 196 2.66 -5.94 -3.69
N ALA A 197 2.46 -6.41 -4.91
CA ALA A 197 1.68 -7.60 -5.19
C ALA A 197 2.32 -8.88 -4.61
N ALA A 198 3.64 -9.03 -4.75
CA ALA A 198 4.38 -10.14 -4.14
C ALA A 198 4.34 -10.09 -2.61
N GLY A 199 4.36 -8.88 -2.02
CA GLY A 199 4.27 -8.66 -0.58
C GLY A 199 2.98 -9.17 0.06
N HIS A 200 1.93 -9.43 -0.73
CA HIS A 200 0.68 -10.03 -0.27
C HIS A 200 0.73 -11.57 -0.19
N LEU A 201 1.67 -12.23 -0.89
CA LEU A 201 1.75 -13.68 -0.92
C LEU A 201 2.08 -14.30 0.45
N PRO A 202 3.02 -13.76 1.25
CA PRO A 202 3.27 -14.28 2.59
C PRO A 202 2.05 -14.22 3.50
N ALA A 203 1.25 -13.15 3.42
CA ALA A 203 0.03 -13.01 4.20
C ALA A 203 -1.03 -14.04 3.77
N LEU A 204 -1.22 -14.23 2.45
CA LEU A 204 -2.12 -15.25 1.93
C LEU A 204 -1.69 -16.67 2.35
N ALA A 205 -0.38 -16.94 2.37
CA ALA A 205 0.18 -18.22 2.79
C ALA A 205 -0.03 -18.53 4.29
N GLN A 206 -0.36 -17.53 5.11
CA GLN A 206 -0.75 -17.76 6.51
C GLN A 206 -2.19 -18.28 6.64
N SER A 207 -3.04 -18.07 5.63
CA SER A 207 -4.45 -18.47 5.63
C SER A 207 -4.68 -19.78 4.87
N VAL A 208 -3.98 -19.98 3.75
CA VAL A 208 -4.23 -21.10 2.82
C VAL A 208 -2.95 -21.61 2.16
N THR A 209 -3.03 -22.82 1.60
CA THR A 209 -1.95 -23.34 0.76
C THR A 209 -1.94 -22.59 -0.56
N LEU A 210 -0.77 -22.05 -0.95
CA LEU A 210 -0.65 -21.33 -2.21
C LEU A 210 -0.75 -22.29 -3.41
N THR A 211 -1.74 -22.06 -4.26
CA THR A 211 -1.87 -22.72 -5.57
C THR A 211 -1.44 -21.78 -6.68
N GLY A 212 -1.01 -22.32 -7.83
CA GLY A 212 -0.66 -21.52 -9.01
C GLY A 212 -1.73 -20.48 -9.39
N PRO A 213 -3.02 -20.86 -9.49
CA PRO A 213 -4.11 -19.92 -9.74
C PRO A 213 -4.23 -18.82 -8.68
N LEU A 214 -4.11 -19.14 -7.39
CA LEU A 214 -4.19 -18.16 -6.31
C LEU A 214 -3.01 -17.16 -6.34
N VAL A 215 -1.81 -17.64 -6.66
CA VAL A 215 -0.64 -16.77 -6.82
C VAL A 215 -0.85 -15.81 -7.99
N VAL A 216 -1.25 -16.31 -9.16
CA VAL A 216 -1.52 -15.48 -10.34
C VAL A 216 -2.59 -14.43 -10.06
N ARG A 217 -3.71 -14.83 -9.46
CA ARG A 217 -4.81 -13.93 -9.07
C ARG A 217 -4.34 -12.86 -8.10
N THR A 218 -3.64 -13.25 -7.03
CA THR A 218 -3.16 -12.31 -6.00
C THR A 218 -2.16 -11.32 -6.58
N VAL A 219 -1.22 -11.78 -7.40
CA VAL A 219 -0.26 -10.90 -8.07
C VAL A 219 -0.96 -9.95 -9.03
N PHE A 220 -1.87 -10.46 -9.87
CA PHE A 220 -2.57 -9.66 -10.87
C PHE A 220 -3.41 -8.53 -10.25
N LEU A 221 -4.27 -8.87 -9.28
CA LEU A 221 -5.17 -7.89 -8.67
C LEU A 221 -4.43 -6.83 -7.87
N ASN A 222 -3.41 -7.23 -7.10
CA ASN A 222 -2.60 -6.28 -6.34
C ASN A 222 -1.68 -5.46 -7.24
N ALA A 223 -1.18 -6.00 -8.35
CA ALA A 223 -0.42 -5.20 -9.32
C ALA A 223 -1.33 -4.16 -9.99
N MET A 224 -2.57 -4.51 -10.35
CA MET A 224 -3.54 -3.57 -10.90
C MET A 224 -3.83 -2.41 -9.93
N ALA A 225 -4.09 -2.71 -8.65
CA ALA A 225 -4.24 -1.69 -7.60
C ALA A 225 -2.95 -0.88 -7.39
N GLY A 226 -1.82 -1.59 -7.38
CA GLY A 226 -0.45 -1.09 -7.42
C GLY A 226 -0.27 0.08 -8.39
N MET A 227 -0.59 -0.20 -9.65
CA MET A 227 -0.51 0.73 -10.77
C MET A 227 -1.47 1.91 -10.63
N ALA A 228 -2.71 1.67 -10.20
CA ALA A 228 -3.70 2.74 -10.03
C ALA A 228 -3.27 3.78 -8.97
N TYR A 229 -2.90 3.33 -7.77
CA TYR A 229 -2.50 4.27 -6.71
C TYR A 229 -1.11 4.87 -7.00
N GLY A 230 -0.21 4.12 -7.63
CA GLY A 230 1.08 4.65 -8.09
C GLY A 230 0.91 5.81 -9.10
N TRP A 231 -0.07 5.70 -10.00
CA TRP A 231 -0.36 6.74 -10.97
C TRP A 231 -0.93 7.97 -10.28
N LEU A 232 -1.85 7.80 -9.32
CA LEU A 232 -2.35 8.90 -8.52
C LEU A 232 -1.25 9.58 -7.71
N PHE A 233 -0.34 8.80 -7.10
CA PHE A 233 0.81 9.35 -6.40
C PHE A 233 1.66 10.21 -7.33
N TRP A 234 2.01 9.69 -8.51
CA TRP A 234 2.81 10.43 -9.49
C TRP A 234 2.12 11.71 -9.98
N ARG A 235 0.80 11.67 -10.22
CA ARG A 235 0.08 12.78 -10.86
C ARG A 235 -0.54 13.79 -9.88
N LYS A 236 -0.83 13.38 -8.64
CA LYS A 236 -1.65 14.12 -7.67
C LYS A 236 -1.04 14.16 -6.26
N GLY A 237 -0.06 13.31 -5.96
CA GLY A 237 0.64 13.27 -4.68
C GLY A 237 0.14 12.16 -3.75
N LEU A 238 0.87 11.99 -2.64
CA LEU A 238 0.73 10.86 -1.73
C LEU A 238 -0.68 10.74 -1.15
N GLU A 239 -1.28 11.86 -0.74
CA GLU A 239 -2.60 11.88 -0.11
C GLU A 239 -3.69 11.41 -1.07
N CYS A 240 -3.52 11.64 -2.38
CA CYS A 240 -4.48 11.21 -3.39
C CYS A 240 -4.43 9.68 -3.58
N ALA A 241 -3.26 9.06 -3.47
CA ALA A 241 -3.09 7.62 -3.48
C ALA A 241 -3.69 6.97 -2.21
N MET A 242 -3.41 7.56 -1.04
CA MET A 242 -3.98 7.16 0.25
C MET A 242 -5.50 7.15 0.24
N LEU A 243 -6.11 8.25 -0.23
CA LEU A 243 -7.56 8.36 -0.34
C LEU A 243 -8.14 7.32 -1.30
N ALA A 244 -7.54 7.12 -2.47
CA ALA A 244 -8.06 6.17 -3.44
C ALA A 244 -8.00 4.74 -2.91
N HIS A 245 -6.91 4.35 -2.25
CA HIS A 245 -6.78 3.04 -1.64
C HIS A 245 -7.80 2.85 -0.51
N ALA A 246 -7.96 3.84 0.38
CA ALA A 246 -9.01 3.81 1.39
C ALA A 246 -10.41 3.66 0.77
N PHE A 247 -10.71 4.39 -0.30
CA PHE A 247 -12.00 4.28 -1.00
C PHE A 247 -12.19 2.94 -1.72
N THR A 248 -11.13 2.27 -2.16
CA THR A 248 -11.23 0.89 -2.65
C THR A 248 -11.74 -0.04 -1.55
N HIS A 249 -11.21 0.07 -0.33
CA HIS A 249 -11.71 -0.72 0.80
C HIS A 249 -13.15 -0.36 1.18
N VAL A 250 -13.52 0.93 1.12
CA VAL A 250 -14.93 1.36 1.32
C VAL A 250 -15.84 0.71 0.29
N GLY A 251 -15.48 0.73 -1.00
CA GLY A 251 -16.26 0.11 -2.07
C GLY A 251 -16.40 -1.41 -1.90
N LEU A 252 -15.31 -2.09 -1.54
CA LEU A 252 -15.33 -3.54 -1.27
C LEU A 252 -16.18 -3.89 -0.04
N ALA A 253 -16.11 -3.09 1.02
CA ALA A 253 -16.94 -3.27 2.21
C ALA A 253 -18.43 -3.07 1.89
N ALA A 254 -18.77 -2.03 1.12
CA ALA A 254 -20.14 -1.80 0.67
C ALA A 254 -20.66 -2.96 -0.19
N ALA A 255 -19.85 -3.44 -1.14
CA ALA A 255 -20.22 -4.60 -1.98
C ALA A 255 -20.48 -5.86 -1.14
N ARG A 256 -19.68 -6.10 -0.09
CA ARG A 256 -19.90 -7.21 0.84
C ARG A 256 -21.23 -7.09 1.59
N MET A 257 -21.56 -5.90 2.10
CA MET A 257 -22.80 -5.65 2.86
C MET A 257 -24.06 -5.78 2.00
N LEU A 258 -23.96 -5.57 0.69
CA LEU A 258 -25.08 -5.69 -0.24
C LEU A 258 -25.32 -7.12 -0.74
N TRP A 259 -24.37 -8.03 -0.53
CA TRP A 259 -24.40 -9.41 -1.02
C TRP A 259 -24.49 -10.46 0.11
N THR A 260 -24.66 -10.00 1.36
CA THR A 260 -25.01 -10.80 2.54
C THR A 260 -26.50 -10.69 2.83
#